data_AF-A0A267FWD4-F1
#
_entry.id   AF-A0A267FWD4-F1
#
_cell.length_a   1.000
_cell.length_b   1.000
_cell.length_c   1.000
_cell.angle_alpha   90.00
_cell.angle_beta   90.00
_cell.angle_gamma   90.00
#
_symmetry.space_group_name_H-M   'P 1'
#
loop_
_entity.id
_entity.type
_entity.pdbx_description
1 polymer ?
#
loop_
_entity_poly.entity_id
_entity_poly.type
_entity_poly.pdbx_seq_one_letter_code
_entity_poly.pdbx_strand_id
1 'polypeptide(L)'
;MQFTASALLICLGAMFISVEGCPKKIKTFFTGPPKNKMIVEYQGCYPGEAHHTAMEYQNIRLSLCNDHCYPTGSKYMGLIGNKCFCESFLETSEKRDDSECNEPCPGEKKEKCGNAKAQRWSAYTTAPKYP
;
A
#
# COMPACT_ATOMS: atom_id res chain seq x y z
N MET A 1 9.64 41.39 20.33
CA MET A 1 10.57 40.49 21.05
C MET A 1 11.55 39.94 20.03
N GLN A 2 12.84 40.08 20.33
CA GLN A 2 13.98 39.82 19.45
C GLN A 2 14.04 38.35 19.01
N PHE A 3 14.35 38.09 17.73
CA PHE A 3 15.00 36.84 17.33
C PHE A 3 16.27 37.19 16.56
N THR A 4 17.38 37.15 17.27
CA THR A 4 18.73 37.28 16.74
C THR A 4 19.21 35.95 16.14
N ALA A 5 20.07 36.09 15.14
CA ALA A 5 21.12 35.15 14.73
C ALA A 5 20.73 33.92 13.89
N SER A 6 21.05 34.04 12.59
CA SER A 6 21.90 33.09 11.86
C SER A 6 21.51 31.61 11.90
N ALA A 7 20.60 31.19 11.02
CA ALA A 7 20.58 29.82 10.53
C ALA A 7 21.74 29.64 9.54
N LEU A 8 22.94 29.47 10.09
CA LEU A 8 24.13 29.08 9.35
C LEU A 8 23.86 27.68 8.79
N LEU A 9 23.88 27.54 7.46
CA LEU A 9 23.94 26.24 6.78
C LEU A 9 25.23 25.54 7.23
N ILE A 10 25.12 24.65 8.22
CA ILE A 10 26.18 23.69 8.54
C ILE A 10 25.77 22.36 7.90
N CYS A 11 25.98 22.27 6.59
CA CYS A 11 26.14 20.99 5.90
C CYS A 11 27.59 20.53 6.10
N LEU A 12 27.95 20.16 7.33
CA LEU A 12 29.19 19.44 7.59
C LEU A 12 28.81 18.09 8.18
N GLY A 13 29.20 17.05 7.47
CA GLY A 13 28.73 15.68 7.68
C GLY A 13 28.95 15.17 9.10
N ALA A 14 27.86 14.87 9.79
CA ALA A 14 27.70 13.74 10.69
C ALA A 14 26.24 13.73 11.20
N MET A 15 25.66 12.52 11.22
CA MET A 15 24.58 12.03 12.09
C MET A 15 23.62 13.04 12.76
N PHE A 16 22.35 12.94 12.33
CA PHE A 16 21.10 13.43 12.94
C PHE A 16 21.18 14.14 14.30
N ILE A 17 20.71 15.40 14.34
CA ILE A 17 20.22 16.00 15.58
C ILE A 17 18.96 16.84 15.26
N SER A 18 17.81 16.19 15.42
CA SER A 18 16.45 16.75 15.54
C SER A 18 16.00 17.91 14.61
N VAL A 19 15.02 17.60 13.74
CA VAL A 19 14.25 18.57 12.94
C VAL A 19 13.07 19.19 13.71
N GLU A 20 13.02 19.05 15.04
CA GLU A 20 11.88 19.50 15.86
C GLU A 20 11.67 21.03 15.87
N GLY A 21 12.70 21.80 15.51
CA GLY A 21 12.62 23.27 15.39
C GLY A 21 12.38 23.82 13.97
N CYS A 22 12.31 22.97 12.94
CA CYS A 22 12.12 23.45 11.56
C CYS A 22 10.66 23.85 11.27
N PRO A 23 10.42 24.91 10.47
CA PRO A 23 9.10 25.21 9.91
C PRO A 23 8.52 23.99 9.17
N LYS A 24 7.20 23.78 9.25
CA LYS A 24 6.51 22.62 8.64
C LYS A 24 6.95 22.35 7.18
N LYS A 25 7.14 23.40 6.38
CA LYS A 25 7.59 23.29 4.97
C LYS A 25 8.99 22.68 4.81
N ILE A 26 9.91 23.04 5.70
CA ILE A 26 11.27 22.50 5.71
C ILE A 26 11.26 21.06 6.23
N LYS A 27 10.43 20.78 7.26
CA LYS A 27 10.21 19.43 7.76
C LYS A 27 9.67 18.50 6.66
N THR A 28 8.64 18.93 5.90
CA THR A 28 8.10 18.17 4.75
C THR A 28 9.09 18.00 3.60
N PHE A 29 10.01 18.94 3.41
CA PHE A 29 11.05 18.81 2.39
C PHE A 29 12.05 17.70 2.75
N PHE A 30 12.42 17.59 4.04
CA PHE A 30 13.31 16.52 4.53
C PHE A 30 12.62 15.19 4.78
N THR A 31 11.34 15.17 5.17
CA THR A 31 10.57 13.93 5.41
C THR A 31 9.90 13.37 4.14
N GLY A 32 10.02 14.06 3.01
CA GLY A 32 9.28 13.78 1.79
C GLY A 32 7.79 14.15 1.91
N PRO A 33 7.04 14.12 0.78
CA PRO A 33 5.59 14.28 0.81
C PRO A 33 5.00 13.26 1.80
N PRO A 34 3.97 13.63 2.59
CA PRO A 34 3.31 12.67 3.46
C PRO A 34 2.87 11.50 2.57
N LYS A 35 3.35 10.29 2.88
CA LYS A 35 2.83 9.07 2.27
C LYS A 35 1.39 8.98 2.73
N ASN A 36 0.49 9.61 1.99
CA ASN A 36 -0.91 9.59 2.31
C ASN A 36 -1.31 8.13 2.26
N LYS A 37 -1.62 7.58 3.42
CA LYS A 37 -1.82 6.16 3.60
C LYS A 37 -3.12 5.84 2.90
N MET A 38 -3.03 5.22 1.74
CA MET A 38 -4.17 4.59 1.09
C MET A 38 -4.87 3.68 2.10
N ILE A 39 -6.15 3.93 2.34
CA ILE A 39 -6.96 3.15 3.27
C ILE A 39 -7.76 2.15 2.44
N VAL A 40 -7.18 0.96 2.25
CA VAL A 40 -7.89 -0.19 1.69
C VAL A 40 -8.25 -1.13 2.84
N GLU A 41 -9.47 -1.67 2.80
CA GLU A 41 -10.01 -2.52 3.86
C GLU A 41 -9.96 -3.97 3.41
N TYR A 42 -9.37 -4.83 4.23
CA TYR A 42 -9.32 -6.27 3.97
C TYR A 42 -10.73 -6.88 4.09
N GLN A 43 -11.16 -7.58 3.06
CA GLN A 43 -12.50 -8.18 2.96
C GLN A 43 -12.50 -9.69 3.23
N GLY A 44 -11.37 -10.37 2.99
CA GLY A 44 -11.24 -11.79 3.29
C GLY A 44 -10.32 -12.56 2.34
N CYS A 45 -10.24 -13.85 2.60
CA CYS A 45 -9.63 -14.86 1.74
C CYS A 45 -10.66 -15.47 0.79
N TYR A 46 -10.31 -15.59 -0.49
CA TYR A 46 -11.22 -16.12 -1.51
C TYR A 46 -10.47 -17.02 -2.52
N PRO A 47 -11.15 -17.91 -3.25
CA PRO A 47 -10.53 -18.73 -4.31
C PRO A 47 -10.12 -17.88 -5.51
N GLY A 48 -8.93 -18.13 -6.06
CA GLY A 48 -8.30 -17.29 -7.09
C GLY A 48 -8.45 -17.76 -8.54
N GLU A 49 -9.03 -18.93 -8.77
CA GLU A 49 -8.95 -19.66 -10.05
C GLU A 49 -9.83 -19.08 -11.17
N ALA A 50 -10.79 -18.21 -10.85
CA ALA A 50 -11.75 -17.66 -11.80
C ALA A 50 -11.37 -16.27 -12.38
N HIS A 51 -10.23 -15.70 -11.98
CA HIS A 51 -9.93 -14.29 -12.25
C HIS A 51 -8.85 -14.10 -13.33
N HIS A 52 -9.10 -13.19 -14.27
CA HIS A 52 -8.08 -12.74 -15.21
C HIS A 52 -7.07 -11.86 -14.47
N THR A 53 -5.78 -12.15 -14.63
CA THR A 53 -4.72 -11.31 -14.06
C THR A 53 -4.78 -9.93 -14.70
N ALA A 54 -5.11 -8.91 -13.90
CA ALA A 54 -5.15 -7.52 -14.36
C ALA A 54 -3.75 -6.93 -14.46
N MET A 55 -2.88 -7.28 -13.51
CA MET A 55 -1.50 -6.81 -13.47
C MET A 55 -0.60 -7.82 -12.73
N GLU A 56 0.66 -7.93 -13.17
CA GLU A 56 1.68 -8.73 -12.49
C GLU A 56 2.96 -7.90 -12.31
N TYR A 57 3.50 -7.86 -11.09
CA TYR A 57 4.70 -7.08 -10.79
C TYR A 57 5.55 -7.72 -9.70
N GLN A 58 6.86 -7.85 -9.92
CA GLN A 58 7.76 -8.59 -9.01
C GLN A 58 7.77 -8.04 -7.58
N ASN A 59 7.70 -6.72 -7.41
CA ASN A 59 7.66 -6.07 -6.10
C ASN A 59 6.25 -5.54 -5.79
N ILE A 60 5.22 -6.35 -6.02
CA ILE A 60 3.83 -5.94 -5.84
C ILE A 60 3.58 -5.45 -4.40
N ARG A 61 2.72 -4.43 -4.30
CA ARG A 61 2.20 -3.86 -3.05
C ARG A 61 0.71 -3.62 -3.25
N LEU A 62 -0.06 -3.56 -2.16
CA LEU A 62 -1.47 -3.18 -2.20
C LEU A 62 -1.66 -1.86 -2.95
N SER A 63 -0.74 -0.91 -2.75
CA SER A 63 -0.83 0.39 -3.40
C SER A 63 -0.71 0.37 -4.92
N LEU A 64 0.12 -0.52 -5.47
CA LEU A 64 0.24 -0.70 -6.92
C LEU A 64 -1.02 -1.36 -7.49
N CYS A 65 -1.56 -2.34 -6.78
CA CYS A 65 -2.79 -3.00 -7.16
C CYS A 65 -3.96 -2.03 -7.23
N ASN A 66 -4.11 -1.21 -6.20
CA ASN A 66 -5.16 -0.22 -6.11
C ASN A 66 -5.01 0.87 -7.18
N ASP A 67 -3.79 1.32 -7.50
CA ASP A 67 -3.55 2.28 -8.58
C ASP A 67 -4.07 1.78 -9.93
N HIS A 68 -4.05 0.46 -10.13
CA HIS A 68 -4.57 -0.16 -11.34
C HIS A 68 -6.08 -0.38 -11.27
N CYS A 69 -6.61 -0.90 -10.16
CA CYS A 69 -8.02 -1.30 -10.05
C CYS A 69 -8.98 -0.15 -9.75
N TYR A 70 -8.57 0.88 -9.00
CA TYR A 70 -9.46 1.98 -8.64
C TYR A 70 -9.94 2.77 -9.88
N PRO A 71 -9.06 3.16 -10.84
CA PRO A 71 -9.50 3.90 -12.03
C PRO A 71 -10.42 3.13 -12.97
N THR A 72 -10.45 1.79 -12.89
CA THR A 72 -11.36 0.96 -13.71
C THR A 72 -12.77 0.89 -13.15
N GLY A 73 -13.02 1.47 -11.97
CA GLY A 73 -14.31 1.42 -11.29
C GLY A 73 -14.57 0.11 -10.54
N SER A 74 -13.56 -0.76 -10.41
CA SER A 74 -13.66 -2.00 -9.63
C SER A 74 -13.81 -1.65 -8.14
N LYS A 75 -14.78 -2.26 -7.46
CA LYS A 75 -15.01 -2.03 -6.01
C LYS A 75 -13.99 -2.73 -5.14
N TYR A 76 -13.47 -3.84 -5.63
CA TYR A 76 -12.53 -4.68 -4.95
C TYR A 76 -11.29 -4.89 -5.80
N MET A 77 -10.18 -5.10 -5.12
CA MET A 77 -8.97 -5.63 -5.69
C MET A 77 -8.59 -6.86 -4.89
N GLY A 78 -7.73 -7.69 -5.44
CA GLY A 78 -6.96 -8.52 -4.54
C GLY A 78 -5.79 -9.19 -5.21
N LEU A 79 -5.04 -9.91 -4.38
CA LEU A 79 -3.67 -10.25 -4.68
C LEU A 79 -3.40 -11.73 -4.47
N ILE A 80 -2.61 -12.31 -5.38
CA ILE A 80 -2.06 -13.67 -5.29
C ILE A 80 -0.58 -13.60 -5.65
N GLY A 81 0.30 -13.69 -4.65
CA GLY A 81 1.76 -13.56 -4.82
C GLY A 81 2.12 -12.21 -5.42
N ASN A 82 2.57 -12.23 -6.68
CA ASN A 82 2.96 -11.05 -7.47
C ASN A 82 1.86 -10.55 -8.44
N LYS A 83 0.67 -11.15 -8.40
CA LYS A 83 -0.45 -10.86 -9.30
C LYS A 83 -1.56 -10.09 -8.61
N CYS A 84 -2.24 -9.28 -9.41
CA CYS A 84 -3.35 -8.42 -9.04
C CYS A 84 -4.58 -8.73 -9.88
N PHE A 85 -5.73 -8.65 -9.23
CA PHE A 85 -7.05 -8.89 -9.79
C PHE A 85 -7.96 -7.74 -9.39
N CYS A 86 -8.81 -7.31 -10.30
CA CYS A 86 -9.77 -6.24 -10.07
C CYS A 86 -11.17 -6.83 -10.22
N GLU A 87 -12.02 -6.62 -9.22
CA GLU A 87 -13.34 -7.19 -9.19
C GLU A 87 -14.41 -6.18 -8.78
N SER A 88 -15.61 -6.36 -9.33
CA SER A 88 -16.76 -5.52 -8.97
C SER A 88 -17.53 -6.06 -7.76
N PHE A 89 -17.32 -7.32 -7.41
CA PHE A 89 -18.10 -8.04 -6.42
C PHE A 89 -17.30 -9.22 -5.80
N LEU A 90 -17.71 -9.65 -4.60
CA LEU A 90 -17.15 -10.78 -3.88
C LEU A 90 -18.26 -11.78 -3.53
N GLU A 91 -18.10 -13.05 -3.94
CA GLU A 91 -18.99 -14.13 -3.51
C GLU A 91 -18.73 -14.48 -2.04
N THR A 92 -19.48 -13.87 -1.12
CA THR A 92 -19.30 -14.07 0.33
C THR A 92 -19.45 -15.52 0.77
N SER A 93 -20.22 -16.33 0.03
CA SER A 93 -20.40 -17.77 0.25
C SER A 93 -19.12 -18.58 -0.01
N GLU A 94 -18.18 -18.05 -0.78
CA GLU A 94 -16.92 -18.71 -1.14
C GLU A 94 -15.74 -18.29 -0.24
N LYS A 95 -16.00 -17.44 0.77
CA LYS A 95 -14.98 -16.97 1.69
C LYS A 95 -14.29 -18.15 2.39
N ARG A 96 -12.97 -18.08 2.43
CA ARG A 96 -12.07 -19.07 3.03
C ARG A 96 -11.51 -18.57 4.35
N ASP A 97 -10.80 -19.44 5.06
CA ASP A 97 -10.09 -19.04 6.27
C ASP A 97 -8.97 -18.06 5.90
N ASP A 98 -8.84 -16.98 6.68
CA ASP A 98 -7.81 -15.96 6.44
C ASP A 98 -6.38 -16.53 6.52
N SER A 99 -6.20 -17.67 7.21
CA SER A 99 -4.94 -18.40 7.26
C SER A 99 -4.48 -18.92 5.90
N GLU A 100 -5.41 -19.17 4.98
CA GLU A 100 -5.10 -19.64 3.63
C GLU A 100 -4.51 -18.53 2.73
N CYS A 101 -4.62 -17.25 3.09
CA CYS A 101 -4.12 -16.11 2.31
C CYS A 101 -3.11 -15.21 3.06
N ASN A 102 -2.24 -15.81 3.88
CA ASN A 102 -1.25 -15.07 4.68
C ASN A 102 0.14 -14.94 4.00
N GLU A 103 0.25 -15.19 2.69
CA GLU A 103 1.51 -14.96 1.97
C GLU A 103 1.86 -13.46 1.98
N PRO A 104 3.06 -13.07 2.42
CA PRO A 104 3.44 -11.66 2.44
C PRO A 104 3.68 -11.14 1.03
N CYS A 105 3.33 -9.87 0.78
CA CYS A 105 3.61 -9.24 -0.50
C CYS A 105 5.12 -9.09 -0.74
N PRO A 106 5.63 -9.41 -1.95
CA PRO A 106 7.03 -9.21 -2.32
C PRO A 106 7.57 -7.79 -2.09
N GLY A 107 6.77 -6.75 -2.37
CA GLY A 107 7.18 -5.35 -2.23
C GLY A 107 7.03 -4.79 -0.81
N GLU A 108 6.19 -5.37 0.03
CA GLU A 108 5.94 -4.92 1.40
C GLU A 108 5.49 -6.10 2.26
N LYS A 109 6.40 -6.64 3.09
CA LYS A 109 6.17 -7.89 3.83
C LYS A 109 5.09 -7.79 4.91
N LYS A 110 4.65 -6.58 5.26
CA LYS A 110 3.53 -6.35 6.19
C LYS A 110 2.15 -6.48 5.53
N GLU A 111 2.09 -6.48 4.20
CA GLU A 111 0.86 -6.62 3.44
C GLU A 111 0.61 -8.10 3.09
N LYS A 112 -0.66 -8.52 3.03
CA LYS A 112 -1.03 -9.88 2.63
C LYS A 112 -1.38 -9.94 1.14
N CYS A 113 -0.74 -10.85 0.44
CA CYS A 113 -0.84 -11.08 -1.00
C CYS A 113 -1.35 -12.48 -1.32
N GLY A 114 -2.37 -12.97 -0.61
CA GLY A 114 -2.98 -14.24 -1.00
C GLY A 114 -2.16 -15.45 -0.60
N ASN A 115 -2.17 -16.45 -1.48
CA ASN A 115 -1.31 -17.63 -1.46
C ASN A 115 -1.23 -18.18 -2.89
N ALA A 116 -0.07 -18.06 -3.51
CA ALA A 116 0.14 -18.46 -4.90
C ALA A 116 0.11 -19.98 -5.08
N LYS A 117 0.50 -20.76 -4.07
CA LYS A 117 0.47 -22.23 -4.16
C LYS A 117 -0.94 -22.78 -4.06
N ALA A 118 -1.75 -22.20 -3.17
CA ALA A 118 -3.13 -22.62 -2.92
C ALA A 118 -4.15 -21.92 -3.84
N GLN A 119 -3.70 -21.00 -4.70
CA GLN A 119 -4.57 -20.15 -5.53
C GLN A 119 -5.65 -19.48 -4.68
N ARG A 120 -5.21 -18.74 -3.66
CA ARG A 120 -6.08 -17.96 -2.78
C ARG A 120 -5.72 -16.50 -2.90
N TRP A 121 -6.71 -15.63 -3.02
CA TRP A 121 -6.49 -14.19 -3.08
C TRP A 121 -6.92 -13.51 -1.79
N SER A 122 -6.10 -12.56 -1.35
CA SER A 122 -6.49 -11.60 -0.31
C SER A 122 -7.27 -10.47 -0.98
N ALA A 123 -8.56 -10.38 -0.70
CA ALA A 123 -9.42 -9.33 -1.24
C ALA A 123 -9.41 -8.09 -0.35
N TYR A 124 -9.41 -6.92 -0.98
CA TYR A 124 -9.44 -5.61 -0.36
C TYR A 124 -10.40 -4.69 -1.13
N THR A 125 -10.92 -3.65 -0.47
CA THR A 125 -11.60 -2.56 -1.19
C THR A 125 -10.60 -1.78 -2.04
N THR A 126 -11.10 -1.13 -3.10
CA THR A 126 -10.34 -0.08 -3.79
C THR A 126 -10.67 1.29 -3.19
N ALA A 127 -9.74 2.22 -3.26
CA ALA A 127 -9.90 3.57 -2.73
C ALA A 127 -9.04 4.60 -3.49
N PRO A 128 -9.43 5.89 -3.52
CA PRO A 128 -8.56 6.93 -4.03
C PRO A 128 -7.31 7.07 -3.14
N LYS A 129 -6.15 7.36 -3.74
CA LYS A 129 -4.90 7.63 -3.00
C LYS A 129 -4.93 8.93 -2.20
N TYR A 130 -5.77 9.87 -2.59
CA TYR A 130 -5.90 11.19 -1.99
C TYR A 130 -7.39 11.49 -1.77
N PRO A 131 -7.83 11.85 -0.55
CA PRO A 131 -9.10 12.52 -0.37
C PRO A 131 -9.06 13.94 -0.94
#